data_AF-A0A653NZZ3-F1
#
_entry.id   AF-A0A653NZZ3-F1
#
_cell.length_a   1.000
_cell.length_b   1.000
_cell.length_c   1.000
_cell.angle_alpha   90.00
_cell.angle_beta   90.00
_cell.angle_gamma   90.00
#
_symmetry.space_group_name_H-M   'P 1'
#
loop_
_entity.id
_entity.type
_entity.pdbx_description
1 polymer ?
#
loop_
_entity_poly.entity_id
_entity_poly.type
_entity_poly.pdbx_seq_one_letter_code
_entity_poly.pdbx_strand_id
1 'polypeptide(L)'
;MTSPRRLVAAAVLSTACAAGTLAAPGPAVAGPGHEDPGGPGDVTTFDGPLALMGPTTLQAQKDGRFSYLDLRVRAVAGAGDLEVRSNRPATDPYDGPITTTWTLGEQSGTFGSDLQDDFSGLPGLLEVSFTDAAGDPVGRTRPVTACLNGDSERIQPEGAASNAYPWGCPYNPYTLGSVQGVQDGYATRLWAGTRTRLAVGSYTATIAVGDRYADAWGLDPEESHVDVPLTVRKAGDRGPDWQMGWRDQQAQAQARTAGGQGVAPRPATAEPAPRAAADLPEGTPMPDLRSLPAFEIGLNGKGTQMSFAANVWNGGDSPLVVDGFRTADEDTMAAYQYFFDTDGDQVAYQSVEESGFYWHAENHRHWHFEDFARYQLLDADKQVVRDSGKVSFCLANTDAVDYTVAGADWHPENTDLSTACGNRRSLSVREVLSAGSGDTYAQYRAGQAFGRIKSLEDGTYYVRVSANPNGALVESDTTNNQVDRRVTLDTRKDGRRVVRAEKVGVVDEVWNFGGFGFGFFR
;
A
#
# COMPACT_ATOMS: atom_id res chain seq x y z
N MET A 1 23.19 47.50 27.38
CA MET A 1 24.51 48.07 27.74
C MET A 1 25.48 46.93 27.97
N THR A 2 26.54 46.90 27.15
CA THR A 2 27.89 46.38 27.45
C THR A 2 28.06 45.01 28.11
N SER A 3 28.47 44.04 27.27
CA SER A 3 29.53 43.01 27.51
C SER A 3 30.79 43.61 28.21
N PRO A 4 31.87 42.92 28.65
CA PRO A 4 32.30 41.53 28.32
C PRO A 4 33.19 40.74 29.35
N ARG A 5 33.65 39.53 28.94
CA ARG A 5 35.02 38.96 29.05
C ARG A 5 35.61 38.55 30.43
N ARG A 6 36.06 37.29 30.59
CA ARG A 6 37.44 36.79 30.29
C ARG A 6 37.71 35.35 30.77
N LEU A 7 38.52 34.65 29.97
CA LEU A 7 39.26 33.42 30.28
C LEU A 7 40.23 33.61 31.47
N VAL A 8 40.65 32.51 32.11
CA VAL A 8 42.06 32.02 32.19
C VAL A 8 42.12 30.63 32.86
N ALA A 9 43.04 29.81 32.33
CA ALA A 9 43.39 28.44 32.68
C ALA A 9 44.17 28.28 34.00
N ALA A 10 44.26 27.05 34.54
CA ALA A 10 45.51 26.31 34.76
C ALA A 10 45.35 25.04 35.64
N ALA A 11 45.87 23.92 35.11
CA ALA A 11 46.76 22.91 35.72
C ALA A 11 46.23 22.01 36.88
N VAL A 12 46.01 20.71 36.62
CA VAL A 12 46.95 19.56 36.72
C VAL A 12 47.19 19.09 38.16
N LEU A 13 46.74 17.87 38.48
CA LEU A 13 47.56 16.90 39.22
C LEU A 13 47.31 15.48 38.73
N SER A 14 48.42 14.86 38.37
CA SER A 14 48.67 13.53 37.83
C SER A 14 48.55 12.41 38.86
N THR A 15 48.10 11.23 38.44
CA THR A 15 48.57 9.96 39.03
C THR A 15 48.83 8.96 37.91
N ALA A 16 50.09 8.57 37.77
CA ALA A 16 50.60 7.58 36.85
C ALA A 16 50.55 6.18 37.48
N CYS A 17 50.26 5.15 36.69
CA CYS A 17 50.65 3.78 36.98
C CYS A 17 51.10 3.07 35.69
N ALA A 18 52.42 2.90 35.64
CA ALA A 18 53.23 1.79 35.13
C ALA A 18 52.96 1.15 33.75
N ALA A 19 54.06 1.15 32.99
CA ALA A 19 54.26 0.60 31.66
C ALA A 19 54.19 -0.93 31.57
N GLY A 20 53.54 -1.42 30.51
CA GLY A 20 53.72 -2.74 29.92
C GLY A 20 54.46 -2.62 28.59
N THR A 21 55.49 -3.44 28.42
CA THR A 21 56.48 -3.47 27.34
C THR A 21 55.91 -3.61 25.92
N LEU A 22 56.45 -2.79 25.00
CA LEU A 22 56.30 -2.87 23.54
C LEU A 22 56.95 -4.15 22.99
N ALA A 23 56.17 -4.99 22.31
CA ALA A 23 56.68 -6.01 21.40
C ALA A 23 56.68 -5.45 19.97
N ALA A 24 57.83 -5.47 19.31
CA ALA A 24 57.96 -5.12 17.89
C ALA A 24 57.27 -6.16 17.00
N PRO A 25 56.61 -5.76 15.89
CA PRO A 25 56.07 -6.72 14.93
C PRO A 25 57.22 -7.38 14.15
N GLY A 26 57.26 -8.72 14.18
CA GLY A 26 58.11 -9.51 13.29
C GLY A 26 57.62 -9.45 11.83
N PRO A 27 58.46 -9.84 10.85
CA PRO A 27 58.06 -9.80 9.45
C PRO A 27 56.94 -10.80 9.19
N ALA A 28 55.82 -10.32 8.66
CA ALA A 28 54.72 -11.17 8.22
C ALA A 28 55.19 -12.03 7.04
N VAL A 29 55.16 -13.34 7.23
CA VAL A 29 55.29 -14.32 6.16
C VAL A 29 53.99 -14.29 5.36
N ALA A 30 54.07 -13.94 4.08
CA ALA A 30 52.95 -14.03 3.16
C ALA A 30 52.50 -15.49 3.03
N GLY A 31 51.32 -15.81 3.57
CA GLY A 31 50.60 -17.03 3.25
C GLY A 31 49.98 -16.93 1.85
N PRO A 32 49.79 -18.04 1.14
CA PRO A 32 49.20 -18.02 -0.19
C PRO A 32 47.78 -17.45 -0.11
N GLY A 33 47.48 -16.50 -0.99
CA GLY A 33 46.20 -15.82 -1.09
C GLY A 33 45.07 -16.83 -1.22
N HIS A 34 44.13 -16.75 -0.29
CA HIS A 34 42.81 -17.29 -0.51
C HIS A 34 42.10 -16.26 -1.38
N GLU A 35 42.01 -16.52 -2.68
CA GLU A 35 41.02 -15.86 -3.52
C GLU A 35 39.66 -16.28 -2.97
N ASP A 36 38.95 -15.31 -2.42
CA ASP A 36 37.57 -15.45 -1.96
C ASP A 36 36.70 -15.58 -3.24
N PRO A 37 35.93 -16.66 -3.42
CA PRO A 37 35.05 -16.78 -4.57
C PRO A 37 33.97 -15.70 -4.44
N GLY A 38 33.94 -14.76 -5.40
CA GLY A 38 33.12 -13.56 -5.39
C GLY A 38 31.76 -13.69 -4.69
N GLY A 39 31.63 -12.97 -3.57
CA GLY A 39 30.34 -12.64 -2.97
C GLY A 39 29.48 -11.80 -3.92
N PRO A 40 28.21 -11.51 -3.56
CA PRO A 40 27.35 -10.66 -4.37
C PRO A 40 28.10 -9.36 -4.64
N GLY A 41 28.20 -8.97 -5.92
CA GLY A 41 29.03 -7.85 -6.35
C GLY A 41 28.82 -6.64 -5.45
N ASP A 42 29.92 -6.03 -5.01
CA ASP A 42 29.92 -4.77 -4.27
C ASP A 42 29.24 -3.70 -5.16
N VAL A 43 27.92 -3.61 -5.11
CA VAL A 43 27.18 -2.42 -5.57
C VAL A 43 27.30 -1.39 -4.47
N THR A 44 28.53 -1.01 -4.14
CA THR A 44 28.82 0.07 -3.17
C THR A 44 28.90 1.42 -3.87
N THR A 45 29.05 1.43 -5.20
CA THR A 45 29.00 2.63 -6.04
C THR A 45 28.39 2.30 -7.40
N PHE A 46 27.13 2.66 -7.59
CA PHE A 46 26.45 2.69 -8.89
C PHE A 46 25.95 4.11 -9.10
N ASP A 47 26.23 4.70 -10.27
CA ASP A 47 25.90 6.10 -10.57
C ASP A 47 24.73 6.22 -11.57
N GLY A 48 24.09 5.10 -11.93
CA GLY A 48 22.96 5.08 -12.88
C GLY A 48 21.58 5.15 -12.20
N PRO A 49 20.50 5.28 -12.99
CA PRO A 49 19.13 5.33 -12.46
C PRO A 49 18.68 4.09 -11.69
N LEU A 50 19.03 2.90 -12.17
CA LEU A 50 18.59 1.64 -11.57
C LEU A 50 19.61 0.52 -11.79
N ALA A 51 20.03 -0.13 -10.71
CA ALA A 51 20.78 -1.38 -10.74
C ALA A 51 19.98 -2.53 -10.11
N LEU A 52 20.22 -3.75 -10.58
CA LEU A 52 19.65 -4.97 -10.01
C LEU A 52 20.66 -5.66 -9.11
N MET A 53 20.21 -6.07 -7.93
CA MET A 53 20.97 -6.92 -7.00
C MET A 53 20.27 -8.27 -6.88
N GLY A 54 20.89 -9.29 -7.47
CA GLY A 54 20.38 -10.66 -7.49
C GLY A 54 20.76 -11.48 -6.24
N PRO A 55 20.02 -12.55 -5.92
CA PRO A 55 20.46 -13.52 -4.92
C PRO A 55 21.62 -14.36 -5.44
N THR A 56 22.34 -15.04 -4.55
CA THR A 56 23.44 -15.95 -4.93
C THR A 56 22.96 -17.19 -5.69
N THR A 57 21.73 -17.66 -5.42
CA THR A 57 21.11 -18.77 -6.13
C THR A 57 19.59 -18.60 -6.18
N LEU A 58 18.96 -19.19 -7.20
CA LEU A 58 17.52 -19.28 -7.36
C LEU A 58 17.03 -20.73 -7.32
N GLN A 59 15.80 -20.88 -6.85
CA GLN A 59 15.09 -22.15 -6.88
C GLN A 59 13.71 -21.96 -7.51
N ALA A 60 13.35 -22.89 -8.39
CA ALA A 60 12.02 -22.96 -8.98
C ALA A 60 11.35 -24.30 -8.66
N GLN A 61 10.04 -24.28 -8.43
CA GLN A 61 9.24 -25.48 -8.21
C GLN A 61 8.45 -25.84 -9.45
N LYS A 62 8.69 -27.05 -9.97
CA LYS A 62 7.96 -27.65 -11.10
C LYS A 62 6.64 -28.23 -10.61
N ASP A 63 5.54 -27.65 -11.08
CA ASP A 63 4.20 -28.19 -10.89
C ASP A 63 3.43 -28.25 -12.23
N GLY A 64 2.96 -29.44 -12.57
CA GLY A 64 2.34 -29.74 -13.86
C GLY A 64 3.19 -29.27 -15.05
N ARG A 65 2.64 -28.34 -15.84
CA ARG A 65 3.31 -27.78 -17.04
C ARG A 65 4.29 -26.65 -16.71
N PHE A 66 4.18 -25.99 -15.56
CA PHE A 66 4.97 -24.80 -15.25
C PHE A 66 6.04 -25.05 -14.18
N SER A 67 7.02 -24.16 -14.13
CA SER A 67 7.98 -23.99 -13.03
C SER A 67 7.77 -22.60 -12.48
N TYR A 68 7.51 -22.49 -11.18
CA TYR A 68 7.25 -21.22 -10.49
C TYR A 68 8.50 -20.78 -9.75
N LEU A 69 8.85 -19.51 -9.87
CA LEU A 69 10.03 -18.93 -9.26
C LEU A 69 9.73 -17.53 -8.72
N ASP A 70 10.34 -17.21 -7.58
CA ASP A 70 10.46 -15.86 -7.05
C ASP A 70 11.87 -15.38 -7.39
N LEU A 71 11.97 -14.26 -8.12
CA LEU A 71 13.25 -13.71 -8.58
C LEU A 71 14.12 -13.19 -7.44
N ARG A 72 13.53 -12.84 -6.29
CA ARG A 72 14.22 -12.33 -5.09
C ARG A 72 15.26 -11.23 -5.40
N VAL A 73 15.06 -10.48 -6.46
CA VAL A 73 15.93 -9.40 -6.92
C VAL A 73 15.56 -8.12 -6.19
N ARG A 74 16.57 -7.29 -5.91
CA ARG A 74 16.40 -5.94 -5.36
C ARG A 74 16.76 -4.91 -6.42
N ALA A 75 16.08 -3.78 -6.38
CA ALA A 75 16.45 -2.57 -7.09
C ALA A 75 17.27 -1.66 -6.16
N VAL A 76 18.29 -1.02 -6.71
CA VAL A 76 19.11 0.01 -6.04
C VAL A 76 19.17 1.21 -6.97
N ALA A 77 19.01 2.42 -6.43
CA ALA A 77 19.22 3.67 -7.17
C ALA A 77 20.67 4.13 -7.01
N GLY A 78 21.22 4.78 -8.03
CA GLY A 78 22.55 5.38 -8.01
C GLY A 78 22.51 6.90 -7.89
N ALA A 79 23.49 7.48 -7.19
CA ALA A 79 23.71 8.93 -7.07
C ALA A 79 22.45 9.80 -6.78
N GLY A 80 21.51 9.29 -5.98
CA GLY A 80 20.30 10.01 -5.56
C GLY A 80 19.04 9.13 -5.55
N ASP A 81 17.93 9.73 -5.16
CA ASP A 81 16.64 9.03 -5.11
C ASP A 81 16.07 8.89 -6.52
N LEU A 82 15.76 7.65 -6.93
CA LEU A 82 14.96 7.40 -8.13
C LEU A 82 13.49 7.53 -7.77
N GLU A 83 12.81 8.54 -8.32
CA GLU A 83 11.37 8.73 -8.17
C GLU A 83 10.67 8.58 -9.52
N VAL A 84 9.54 7.87 -9.55
CA VAL A 84 8.63 7.76 -10.68
C VAL A 84 7.25 8.24 -10.24
N ARG A 85 6.72 9.27 -10.90
CA ARG A 85 5.37 9.79 -10.66
C ARG A 85 4.48 9.52 -11.86
N SER A 86 3.36 8.84 -11.61
CA SER A 86 2.36 8.50 -12.62
C SER A 86 1.04 9.18 -12.29
N ASN A 87 0.38 9.76 -13.29
CA ASN A 87 -0.89 10.48 -13.12
C ASN A 87 -1.87 10.19 -14.25
N ARG A 88 -3.15 10.04 -13.90
CA ARG A 88 -4.26 10.22 -14.83
C ARG A 88 -4.47 11.72 -15.12
N PRO A 89 -5.14 12.07 -16.22
CA PRO A 89 -5.59 13.44 -16.46
C PRO A 89 -6.42 13.99 -15.29
N ALA A 90 -6.23 15.26 -14.95
CA ALA A 90 -6.98 15.89 -13.86
C ALA A 90 -8.48 16.08 -14.15
N THR A 91 -8.85 16.14 -15.44
CA THR A 91 -10.24 16.21 -15.92
C THR A 91 -10.53 14.96 -16.72
N ASP A 92 -11.69 14.32 -16.46
CA ASP A 92 -12.08 13.05 -17.07
C ASP A 92 -10.93 12.01 -17.00
N PRO A 93 -10.50 11.61 -15.79
CA PRO A 93 -9.25 10.86 -15.56
C PRO A 93 -9.15 9.54 -16.30
N TYR A 94 -10.27 9.00 -16.77
CA TYR A 94 -10.33 7.74 -17.48
C TYR A 94 -10.39 7.91 -19.01
N ASP A 95 -10.43 9.12 -19.54
CA ASP A 95 -10.56 9.35 -20.99
C ASP A 95 -9.20 9.45 -21.72
N GLY A 96 -8.11 9.57 -20.96
CA GLY A 96 -6.74 9.67 -21.47
C GLY A 96 -5.78 8.61 -20.91
N PRO A 97 -4.56 8.53 -21.48
CA PRO A 97 -3.51 7.67 -20.96
C PRO A 97 -2.94 8.20 -19.64
N ILE A 98 -2.25 7.34 -18.91
CA ILE A 98 -1.43 7.72 -17.77
C ILE A 98 -0.20 8.47 -18.30
N THR A 99 0.12 9.60 -17.69
CA THR A 99 1.39 10.33 -17.91
C THR A 99 2.35 9.99 -16.80
N THR A 100 3.57 9.61 -17.13
CA THR A 100 4.57 9.20 -16.13
C THR A 100 5.87 9.96 -16.32
N THR A 101 6.36 10.54 -15.24
CA THR A 101 7.64 11.24 -15.15
C THR A 101 8.56 10.49 -14.20
N TRP A 102 9.87 10.67 -14.37
CA TRP A 102 10.85 10.14 -13.43
C TRP A 102 11.91 11.19 -13.12
N THR A 103 12.53 11.07 -11.94
CA THR A 103 13.67 11.86 -11.52
C THR A 103 14.74 10.97 -10.88
N LEU A 104 16.00 11.38 -11.01
CA LEU A 104 17.16 10.79 -10.32
C LEU A 104 18.08 11.93 -9.91
N GLY A 105 18.01 12.35 -8.65
CA GLY A 105 18.68 13.58 -8.21
C GLY A 105 18.22 14.78 -9.07
N GLU A 106 19.12 15.39 -9.84
CA GLU A 106 18.79 16.51 -10.75
C GLU A 106 18.31 16.06 -12.14
N GLN A 107 18.47 14.78 -12.49
CA GLN A 107 18.03 14.26 -13.78
C GLN A 107 16.53 14.02 -13.79
N SER A 108 15.89 14.19 -14.95
CA SER A 108 14.46 13.92 -15.10
C SER A 108 14.09 13.52 -16.53
N GLY A 109 12.96 12.83 -16.65
CA GLY A 109 12.42 12.40 -17.94
C GLY A 109 10.94 12.06 -17.88
N THR A 110 10.40 11.61 -19.00
CA THR A 110 9.01 11.20 -19.15
C THR A 110 8.97 9.87 -19.88
N PHE A 111 8.21 8.91 -19.36
CA PHE A 111 7.97 7.65 -20.05
C PHE A 111 6.92 7.81 -21.14
N GLY A 112 7.05 7.00 -22.20
CA GLY A 112 5.98 6.86 -23.20
C GLY A 112 4.69 6.36 -22.53
N SER A 113 3.54 6.81 -23.02
CA SER A 113 2.22 6.44 -22.47
C SER A 113 1.90 4.95 -22.57
N ASP A 114 2.68 4.21 -23.36
CA ASP A 114 2.58 2.77 -23.57
C ASP A 114 3.60 1.96 -22.74
N LEU A 115 4.48 2.63 -21.99
CA LEU A 115 5.41 2.00 -21.05
C LEU A 115 4.77 1.82 -19.67
N GLN A 116 3.96 2.79 -19.25
CA GLN A 116 3.21 2.77 -17.99
C GLN A 116 1.72 2.96 -18.28
N ASP A 117 0.98 1.86 -18.39
CA ASP A 117 -0.46 1.84 -18.68
C ASP A 117 -1.33 1.40 -17.49
N ASP A 118 -0.69 1.02 -16.37
CA ASP A 118 -1.34 0.76 -15.08
C ASP A 118 -0.55 1.35 -13.89
N PHE A 119 -1.04 1.15 -12.66
CA PHE A 119 -0.42 1.65 -11.43
C PHE A 119 0.17 0.54 -10.54
N SER A 120 0.12 -0.73 -10.98
CA SER A 120 0.47 -1.92 -10.19
C SER A 120 1.98 -2.18 -10.06
N GLY A 121 2.78 -1.32 -10.68
CA GLY A 121 4.22 -1.41 -10.78
C GLY A 121 4.64 -0.83 -12.13
N LEU A 122 5.82 -1.20 -12.61
CA LEU A 122 6.35 -0.85 -13.92
C LEU A 122 6.19 -2.06 -14.87
N PRO A 123 5.22 -2.06 -15.81
CA PRO A 123 4.92 -3.20 -16.66
C PRO A 123 6.09 -3.63 -17.54
N GLY A 124 6.60 -4.85 -17.32
CA GLY A 124 7.74 -5.37 -18.06
C GLY A 124 9.09 -4.78 -17.64
N LEU A 125 9.19 -4.25 -16.42
CA LEU A 125 10.46 -3.80 -15.85
C LEU A 125 11.54 -4.89 -15.87
N LEU A 126 11.15 -6.15 -15.65
CA LEU A 126 12.10 -7.26 -15.62
C LEU A 126 11.87 -8.23 -16.78
N GLU A 127 12.96 -8.56 -17.48
CA GLU A 127 13.02 -9.67 -18.42
C GLU A 127 13.89 -10.79 -17.85
N VAL A 128 13.43 -12.04 -18.02
CA VAL A 128 14.13 -13.21 -17.48
C VAL A 128 14.36 -14.21 -18.58
N SER A 129 15.63 -14.51 -18.86
CA SER A 129 16.06 -15.53 -19.81
C SER A 129 16.85 -16.63 -19.11
N PHE A 130 16.95 -17.79 -19.77
CA PHE A 130 17.57 -18.98 -19.19
C PHE A 130 18.51 -19.65 -20.18
N THR A 131 19.68 -20.04 -19.69
CA THR A 131 20.63 -20.92 -20.38
C THR A 131 20.80 -22.22 -19.61
N ASP A 132 21.07 -23.32 -20.30
CA ASP A 132 21.41 -24.59 -19.65
C ASP A 132 22.89 -24.65 -19.24
N ALA A 133 23.31 -25.79 -18.69
CA ALA A 133 24.70 -25.99 -18.25
C ALA A 133 25.73 -25.96 -19.39
N ALA A 134 25.32 -26.12 -20.65
CA ALA A 134 26.19 -25.96 -21.81
C ALA A 134 26.27 -24.50 -22.29
N GLY A 135 25.44 -23.61 -21.72
CA GLY A 135 25.31 -22.21 -22.13
C GLY A 135 24.28 -22.00 -23.24
N ASP A 136 23.54 -23.05 -23.64
CA ASP A 136 22.55 -22.94 -24.70
C ASP A 136 21.27 -22.26 -24.19
N PRO A 137 20.69 -21.30 -24.92
CA PRO A 137 19.46 -20.63 -24.50
C PRO A 137 18.27 -21.60 -24.54
N VAL A 138 17.60 -21.78 -23.41
CA VAL A 138 16.48 -22.73 -23.24
C VAL A 138 15.12 -22.06 -23.04
N GLY A 139 15.09 -20.73 -22.98
CA GLY A 139 13.84 -19.96 -23.05
C GLY A 139 13.88 -18.66 -22.24
N ARG A 140 12.72 -18.02 -22.15
CA ARG A 140 12.49 -16.81 -21.35
C ARG A 140 11.08 -16.79 -20.77
N THR A 141 10.87 -15.97 -19.75
CA THR A 141 9.52 -15.69 -19.24
C THR A 141 8.81 -14.66 -20.10
N ARG A 142 7.55 -14.39 -19.78
CA ARG A 142 6.96 -13.10 -20.18
C ARG A 142 7.64 -11.97 -19.40
N PRO A 143 7.66 -10.74 -19.93
CA PRO A 143 8.07 -9.57 -19.14
C PRO A 143 7.30 -9.53 -17.83
N VAL A 144 8.00 -9.20 -16.75
CA VAL A 144 7.48 -9.21 -15.40
C VAL A 144 7.32 -7.76 -14.94
N THR A 145 6.10 -7.40 -14.56
CA THR A 145 5.82 -6.15 -13.86
C THR A 145 6.49 -6.19 -12.50
N ALA A 146 7.18 -5.12 -12.12
CA ALA A 146 7.78 -5.00 -10.79
C ALA A 146 7.49 -3.63 -10.20
N CYS A 147 7.15 -3.62 -8.92
CA CYS A 147 6.88 -2.42 -8.14
C CYS A 147 8.17 -1.95 -7.48
N LEU A 148 8.51 -0.65 -7.59
CA LEU A 148 9.67 -0.08 -6.90
C LEU A 148 9.41 0.26 -5.43
N ASN A 149 8.16 0.18 -4.99
CA ASN A 149 7.74 0.38 -3.60
C ASN A 149 7.69 -0.94 -2.82
N GLY A 150 7.67 -0.84 -1.50
CA GLY A 150 7.50 -1.98 -0.59
C GLY A 150 8.69 -2.22 0.31
N ASP A 151 9.09 -3.48 0.44
CA ASP A 151 10.12 -3.92 1.38
C ASP A 151 11.47 -3.31 1.00
N SER A 152 11.76 -2.18 1.62
CA SER A 152 12.96 -1.37 1.38
C SER A 152 13.94 -1.55 2.53
N GLU A 153 15.16 -1.96 2.20
CA GLU A 153 16.20 -2.31 3.15
C GLU A 153 17.30 -1.26 3.10
N ARG A 154 17.60 -0.60 4.22
CA ARG A 154 18.74 0.31 4.29
C ARG A 154 20.03 -0.49 4.15
N ILE A 155 20.78 -0.22 3.09
CA ILE A 155 22.05 -0.92 2.77
C ILE A 155 23.28 -0.09 3.12
N GLN A 156 23.11 1.21 3.36
CA GLN A 156 24.17 2.12 3.80
C GLN A 156 23.91 2.63 5.23
N PRO A 157 24.84 2.46 6.18
CA PRO A 157 24.67 2.93 7.56
C PRO A 157 24.38 4.44 7.70
N GLU A 158 24.88 5.24 6.76
CA GLU A 158 24.71 6.70 6.66
C GLU A 158 23.42 7.13 5.96
N GLY A 159 22.72 6.20 5.31
CA GLY A 159 21.44 6.45 4.64
C GLY A 159 20.38 6.94 5.64
N ALA A 160 19.28 7.47 5.09
CA ALA A 160 18.21 8.05 5.90
C ALA A 160 17.68 7.09 6.99
N ALA A 161 17.04 7.65 8.02
CA ALA A 161 16.48 6.84 9.11
C ALA A 161 15.30 5.96 8.64
N SER A 162 14.53 6.46 7.67
CA SER A 162 13.32 5.86 7.13
C SER A 162 13.29 5.95 5.61
N ASN A 163 12.58 5.01 4.97
CA ASN A 163 12.30 5.07 3.55
C ASN A 163 11.35 6.24 3.24
N ALA A 164 11.60 6.98 2.16
CA ALA A 164 10.72 8.04 1.70
C ALA A 164 9.54 7.52 0.89
N TYR A 165 9.67 6.35 0.24
CA TYR A 165 8.68 5.85 -0.72
C TYR A 165 7.62 4.90 -0.12
N PRO A 166 6.42 4.82 -0.73
CA PRO A 166 5.32 4.02 -0.20
C PRO A 166 5.63 2.53 0.05
N TRP A 167 4.77 1.88 0.84
CA TRP A 167 4.83 0.44 1.14
C TRP A 167 4.39 -0.50 0.01
N GLY A 168 3.94 0.04 -1.13
CA GLY A 168 3.53 -0.78 -2.25
C GLY A 168 3.02 0.05 -3.41
N CYS A 169 2.70 -0.64 -4.51
CA CYS A 169 2.06 -0.03 -5.67
C CYS A 169 0.54 -0.22 -5.59
N PRO A 170 -0.24 0.78 -6.03
CA PRO A 170 -1.69 0.66 -6.05
C PRO A 170 -2.17 -0.52 -6.90
N TYR A 171 -3.18 -1.24 -6.41
CA TYR A 171 -3.85 -2.30 -7.18
C TYR A 171 -5.24 -1.88 -7.68
N ASN A 172 -5.77 -0.77 -7.17
CA ASN A 172 -7.11 -0.30 -7.52
C ASN A 172 -7.12 0.18 -8.98
N PRO A 173 -8.01 -0.35 -9.85
CA PRO A 173 -8.06 0.05 -11.26
C PRO A 173 -8.39 1.54 -11.48
N TYR A 174 -8.99 2.17 -10.47
CA TYR A 174 -9.41 3.55 -10.44
C TYR A 174 -8.44 4.50 -9.71
N THR A 175 -7.23 4.03 -9.36
CA THR A 175 -6.14 4.91 -8.91
C THR A 175 -5.93 6.07 -9.90
N LEU A 176 -5.75 7.28 -9.37
CA LEU A 176 -5.60 8.52 -10.13
C LEU A 176 -4.14 8.97 -10.21
N GLY A 177 -3.35 8.71 -9.17
CA GLY A 177 -1.93 9.04 -9.16
C GLY A 177 -1.13 8.13 -8.24
N SER A 178 0.12 7.87 -8.60
CA SER A 178 1.04 7.09 -7.79
C SER A 178 2.44 7.66 -7.80
N VAL A 179 3.15 7.40 -6.70
CA VAL A 179 4.58 7.63 -6.59
C VAL A 179 5.23 6.28 -6.31
N GLN A 180 6.27 5.97 -7.08
CA GLN A 180 7.12 4.80 -6.87
C GLN A 180 8.56 5.25 -6.78
N GLY A 181 9.40 4.59 -5.98
CA GLY A 181 10.81 4.96 -5.99
C GLY A 181 11.73 4.08 -5.18
N VAL A 182 13.02 4.26 -5.43
CA VAL A 182 14.12 3.62 -4.72
C VAL A 182 14.99 4.73 -4.13
N GLN A 183 15.06 4.77 -2.81
CA GLN A 183 15.80 5.80 -2.10
C GLN A 183 17.31 5.53 -2.14
N ASP A 184 18.11 6.58 -2.21
CA ASP A 184 19.55 6.51 -2.05
C ASP A 184 19.92 5.84 -0.70
N GLY A 185 20.91 4.94 -0.75
CA GLY A 185 21.30 4.13 0.40
C GLY A 185 20.31 3.02 0.80
N TYR A 186 19.26 2.79 0.01
CA TYR A 186 18.30 1.69 0.17
C TYR A 186 18.32 0.71 -1.02
N ALA A 187 17.90 -0.52 -0.74
CA ALA A 187 17.59 -1.52 -1.74
C ALA A 187 16.13 -1.96 -1.59
N THR A 188 15.32 -1.77 -2.64
CA THR A 188 13.91 -2.19 -2.64
C THR A 188 13.78 -3.61 -3.20
N ARG A 189 13.19 -4.52 -2.43
CA ARG A 189 12.86 -5.85 -2.91
C ARG A 189 11.74 -5.78 -3.97
N LEU A 190 12.04 -6.26 -5.18
CA LEU A 190 11.05 -6.34 -6.25
C LEU A 190 10.22 -7.61 -6.07
N TRP A 191 8.92 -7.45 -5.79
CA TRP A 191 7.96 -8.55 -5.73
C TRP A 191 7.67 -9.12 -7.11
N ALA A 192 8.58 -9.93 -7.63
CA ALA A 192 8.58 -10.37 -9.02
C ALA A 192 8.49 -11.91 -9.13
N GLY A 193 7.30 -12.44 -8.86
CA GLY A 193 6.96 -13.84 -9.07
C GLY A 193 6.66 -14.13 -10.55
N THR A 194 7.23 -15.18 -11.10
CA THR A 194 7.00 -15.55 -12.50
C THR A 194 6.95 -17.06 -12.71
N ARG A 195 6.59 -17.47 -13.93
CA ARG A 195 6.53 -18.89 -14.33
C ARG A 195 7.17 -19.14 -15.68
N THR A 196 7.81 -20.28 -15.80
CA THR A 196 8.45 -20.79 -17.02
C THR A 196 8.03 -22.23 -17.30
N ARG A 197 8.52 -22.83 -18.39
CA ARG A 197 8.29 -24.25 -18.76
C ARG A 197 9.54 -25.11 -18.66
N LEU A 198 10.60 -24.61 -18.01
CA LEU A 198 11.84 -25.36 -17.78
C LEU A 198 11.56 -26.72 -17.14
N ALA A 199 12.32 -27.74 -17.56
CA ALA A 199 12.32 -29.03 -16.90
C ALA A 199 13.10 -28.98 -15.58
N VAL A 200 12.96 -30.02 -14.76
CA VAL A 200 13.83 -30.22 -13.58
C VAL A 200 15.29 -30.27 -14.04
N GLY A 201 16.18 -29.52 -13.41
CA GLY A 201 17.56 -29.37 -13.84
C GLY A 201 18.24 -28.12 -13.28
N SER A 202 19.47 -27.89 -13.72
CA SER A 202 20.27 -26.71 -13.38
C SER A 202 20.42 -25.81 -14.61
N TYR A 203 20.33 -24.50 -14.39
CA TYR A 203 20.32 -23.46 -15.40
C TYR A 203 21.05 -22.23 -14.86
N THR A 204 21.35 -21.27 -15.73
CA THR A 204 21.61 -19.89 -15.33
C THR A 204 20.40 -19.06 -15.73
N ALA A 205 19.92 -18.22 -14.81
CA ALA A 205 18.87 -17.25 -15.07
C ALA A 205 19.50 -15.86 -15.17
N THR A 206 19.33 -15.21 -16.32
CA THR A 206 19.70 -13.80 -16.51
C THR A 206 18.46 -12.97 -16.25
N ILE A 207 18.50 -12.11 -15.24
CA ILE A 207 17.45 -11.16 -14.89
C ILE A 207 17.93 -9.79 -15.32
N ALA A 208 17.28 -9.18 -16.30
CA ALA A 208 17.64 -7.88 -16.84
C ALA A 208 16.53 -6.85 -16.63
N VAL A 209 16.91 -5.57 -16.58
CA VAL A 209 15.97 -4.47 -16.81
C VAL A 209 15.49 -4.56 -18.25
N GLY A 210 14.18 -4.54 -18.46
CA GLY A 210 13.60 -4.67 -19.79
C GLY A 210 14.01 -3.52 -20.71
N ASP A 211 14.26 -3.84 -21.98
CA ASP A 211 14.86 -2.93 -22.98
C ASP A 211 14.18 -1.56 -23.01
N ARG A 212 12.85 -1.51 -22.88
CA ARG A 212 12.09 -0.25 -22.93
C ARG A 212 12.39 0.68 -21.75
N TYR A 213 12.65 0.13 -20.57
CA TYR A 213 13.06 0.89 -19.39
C TYR A 213 14.55 1.21 -19.43
N ALA A 214 15.37 0.27 -19.87
CA ALA A 214 16.80 0.50 -20.09
C ALA A 214 17.02 1.67 -21.06
N ASP A 215 16.30 1.70 -22.19
CA ASP A 215 16.33 2.81 -23.15
C ASP A 215 15.85 4.13 -22.53
N ALA A 216 14.74 4.10 -21.77
CA ALA A 216 14.16 5.30 -21.16
C ALA A 216 15.07 5.94 -20.09
N TRP A 217 15.86 5.11 -19.39
CA TRP A 217 16.82 5.53 -18.38
C TRP A 217 18.26 5.63 -18.90
N GLY A 218 18.50 5.27 -20.16
CA GLY A 218 19.84 5.25 -20.76
C GLY A 218 20.79 4.28 -20.06
N LEU A 219 20.28 3.15 -19.58
CA LEU A 219 21.09 2.13 -18.91
C LEU A 219 21.92 1.32 -19.92
N ASP A 220 23.15 0.97 -19.54
CA ASP A 220 23.96 0.03 -20.32
C ASP A 220 23.38 -1.39 -20.18
N PRO A 221 22.97 -2.07 -21.28
CA PRO A 221 22.49 -3.44 -21.22
C PRO A 221 23.47 -4.43 -20.56
N GLU A 222 24.77 -4.19 -20.67
CA GLU A 222 25.80 -5.03 -20.05
C GLU A 222 25.86 -4.87 -18.52
N GLU A 223 25.39 -3.73 -17.99
CA GLU A 223 25.35 -3.45 -16.55
C GLU A 223 23.94 -3.61 -15.94
N SER A 224 22.91 -3.73 -16.80
CA SER A 224 21.50 -3.77 -16.41
C SER A 224 20.96 -5.18 -16.17
N HIS A 225 21.81 -6.12 -15.79
CA HIS A 225 21.40 -7.50 -15.54
C HIS A 225 22.18 -8.17 -14.41
N VAL A 226 21.60 -9.24 -13.88
CA VAL A 226 22.28 -10.16 -12.97
C VAL A 226 22.10 -11.59 -13.44
N ASP A 227 23.21 -12.32 -13.48
CA ASP A 227 23.23 -13.75 -13.76
C ASP A 227 23.21 -14.54 -12.46
N VAL A 228 22.22 -15.42 -12.34
CA VAL A 228 22.00 -16.18 -11.11
C VAL A 228 21.87 -17.68 -11.42
N PRO A 229 22.66 -18.56 -10.77
CA PRO A 229 22.47 -19.99 -10.85
C PRO A 229 21.06 -20.40 -10.39
N LEU A 230 20.33 -21.15 -11.21
CA LEU A 230 18.96 -21.59 -10.99
C LEU A 230 18.87 -23.12 -10.92
N THR A 231 18.21 -23.64 -9.88
CA THR A 231 17.82 -25.05 -9.80
C THR A 231 16.30 -25.22 -9.86
N VAL A 232 15.80 -25.99 -10.82
CA VAL A 232 14.39 -26.38 -10.93
C VAL A 232 14.19 -27.76 -10.29
N ARG A 233 13.31 -27.86 -9.30
CA ARG A 233 13.01 -29.11 -8.57
C ARG A 233 11.55 -29.51 -8.72
N LYS A 234 11.22 -30.80 -8.58
CA LYS A 234 9.83 -31.27 -8.62
C LYS A 234 9.08 -30.84 -7.36
N ALA A 235 7.83 -30.38 -7.50
CA ALA A 235 6.95 -30.17 -6.36
C ALA A 235 6.75 -31.51 -5.62
N GLY A 236 7.35 -31.63 -4.43
CA GLY A 236 7.35 -32.88 -3.63
C GLY A 236 8.68 -33.17 -2.92
N ASP A 237 9.81 -32.67 -3.45
CA ASP A 237 11.12 -32.81 -2.81
C ASP A 237 11.32 -31.68 -1.78
N ARG A 238 10.60 -31.74 -0.66
CA ARG A 238 10.84 -30.83 0.48
C ARG A 238 12.00 -31.37 1.33
N GLY A 239 13.18 -30.77 1.18
CA GLY A 239 14.13 -30.68 2.30
C GLY A 239 13.56 -29.78 3.40
N PRO A 240 13.92 -29.99 4.67
CA PRO A 240 13.24 -29.36 5.80
C PRO A 240 13.78 -27.94 5.98
N ASP A 241 13.17 -26.91 5.37
CA ASP A 241 13.47 -25.51 5.76
C ASP A 241 12.40 -24.47 5.36
N TRP A 242 11.12 -24.86 5.25
CA TRP A 242 10.02 -23.87 5.17
C TRP A 242 8.89 -24.16 6.17
N GLN A 243 9.25 -24.67 7.36
CA GLN A 243 8.35 -24.77 8.51
C GLN A 243 9.04 -24.32 9.81
N MET A 244 9.36 -23.03 9.90
CA MET A 244 9.39 -22.24 11.15
C MET A 244 9.22 -20.77 10.72
N GLY A 245 8.29 -19.96 11.23
CA GLY A 245 7.22 -20.20 12.18
C GLY A 245 6.29 -18.98 12.18
N TRP A 246 4.98 -19.24 12.07
CA TRP A 246 3.90 -18.38 12.56
C TRP A 246 2.76 -19.29 12.98
N ARG A 247 2.97 -19.96 14.12
CA ARG A 247 1.95 -20.63 14.94
C ARG A 247 2.62 -21.07 16.24
N ASP A 248 2.76 -20.10 17.13
CA ASP A 248 2.51 -20.24 18.57
C ASP A 248 2.86 -18.92 19.28
N GLN A 249 1.90 -17.99 19.32
CA GLN A 249 1.85 -16.95 20.35
C GLN A 249 0.42 -16.49 20.65
N GLN A 250 -0.51 -17.44 20.79
CA GLN A 250 -1.79 -17.21 21.49
C GLN A 250 -2.10 -18.38 22.42
N ALA A 251 -1.30 -18.54 23.48
CA ALA A 251 -1.69 -19.30 24.68
C ALA A 251 -0.74 -19.00 25.85
N GLN A 252 -0.74 -17.77 26.37
CA GLN A 252 -0.50 -17.45 27.80
C GLN A 252 -0.54 -15.94 28.04
N ALA A 253 -1.74 -15.40 28.24
CA ALA A 253 -1.94 -14.14 28.96
C ALA A 253 -3.33 -14.10 29.59
N GLN A 254 -3.68 -15.13 30.37
CA GLN A 254 -4.77 -15.05 31.32
C GLN A 254 -4.32 -15.66 32.65
N ALA A 255 -4.57 -14.89 33.72
CA ALA A 255 -4.28 -15.13 35.13
C ALA A 255 -2.87 -14.71 35.62
N ARG A 256 -2.74 -13.43 35.99
CA ARG A 256 -2.62 -12.97 37.39
C ARG A 256 -2.43 -11.45 37.46
N THR A 257 -3.49 -10.74 37.81
CA THR A 257 -3.41 -9.53 38.65
C THR A 257 -4.74 -9.39 39.39
N ALA A 258 -4.79 -9.96 40.59
CA ALA A 258 -5.68 -9.49 41.63
C ALA A 258 -4.90 -8.49 42.49
N GLY A 259 -5.48 -7.33 42.74
CA GLY A 259 -5.03 -6.42 43.80
C GLY A 259 -4.42 -5.11 43.33
N GLY A 260 -5.22 -4.25 42.71
CA GLY A 260 -4.91 -2.83 42.59
C GLY A 260 -6.20 -2.05 42.42
N GLN A 261 -6.64 -1.33 43.45
CA GLN A 261 -7.66 -0.29 43.33
C GLN A 261 -7.03 0.86 42.54
N GLY A 262 -6.97 0.71 41.21
CA GLY A 262 -6.51 1.76 40.30
C GLY A 262 -7.64 2.75 40.06
N VAL A 263 -7.36 4.03 40.25
CA VAL A 263 -8.24 5.10 39.78
C VAL A 263 -8.32 4.98 38.25
N ALA A 264 -9.50 4.68 37.73
CA ALA A 264 -9.72 4.70 36.28
C ALA A 264 -9.39 6.10 35.76
N PRO A 265 -8.48 6.27 34.78
CA PRO A 265 -8.26 7.56 34.16
C PRO A 265 -9.59 8.02 33.58
N ARG A 266 -10.11 9.13 34.10
CA ARG A 266 -11.27 9.83 33.53
C ARG A 266 -10.73 10.75 32.43
N PRO A 267 -11.28 10.69 31.20
CA PRO A 267 -11.04 11.73 30.21
C PRO A 267 -11.28 13.11 30.83
N ALA A 268 -10.47 14.10 30.46
CA ALA A 268 -10.68 15.46 30.94
C ALA A 268 -12.09 15.92 30.54
N THR A 269 -12.93 16.25 31.51
CA THR A 269 -14.31 16.74 31.30
C THR A 269 -14.35 18.24 31.00
N ALA A 270 -13.21 18.91 30.91
CA ALA A 270 -13.14 20.29 30.47
C ALA A 270 -12.96 20.27 28.95
N GLU A 271 -14.03 20.54 28.22
CA GLU A 271 -13.94 20.87 26.80
C GLU A 271 -12.99 22.07 26.67
N PRO A 272 -11.88 21.96 25.93
CA PRO A 272 -11.22 23.15 25.38
C PRO A 272 -12.28 24.01 24.67
N ALA A 273 -12.10 25.33 24.60
CA ALA A 273 -13.00 26.14 23.78
C ALA A 273 -12.82 25.68 22.31
N PRO A 274 -13.83 25.10 21.65
CA PRO A 274 -13.70 24.72 20.26
C PRO A 274 -13.48 25.99 19.43
N ARG A 275 -12.53 25.95 18.50
CA ARG A 275 -12.63 26.78 17.29
C ARG A 275 -13.42 25.94 16.31
N ALA A 276 -14.63 26.36 15.98
CA ALA A 276 -15.45 25.64 15.02
C ALA A 276 -14.80 25.72 13.64
N ALA A 277 -15.09 24.76 12.76
CA ALA A 277 -14.57 24.78 11.39
C ALA A 277 -14.93 26.09 10.65
N ALA A 278 -16.09 26.67 10.97
CA ALA A 278 -16.55 27.95 10.42
C ALA A 278 -15.68 29.17 10.81
N ASP A 279 -14.87 29.05 11.86
CA ASP A 279 -13.97 30.11 12.34
C ASP A 279 -12.52 29.93 11.84
N LEU A 280 -12.27 28.90 11.02
CA LEU A 280 -10.96 28.65 10.45
C LEU A 280 -10.62 29.72 9.38
N PRO A 281 -9.35 30.17 9.31
CA PRO A 281 -8.91 31.02 8.22
C PRO A 281 -9.20 30.40 6.85
N GLU A 282 -9.55 31.24 5.88
CA GLU A 282 -9.64 30.83 4.47
C GLU A 282 -8.30 30.22 4.01
N GLY A 283 -8.36 29.08 3.33
CA GLY A 283 -7.16 28.34 2.90
C GLY A 283 -6.53 27.47 3.99
N THR A 284 -7.19 27.27 5.14
CA THR A 284 -6.82 26.18 6.06
C THR A 284 -6.94 24.85 5.30
N PRO A 285 -5.96 23.94 5.39
CA PRO A 285 -6.03 22.61 4.79
C PRO A 285 -7.27 21.83 5.26
N MET A 286 -7.91 21.12 4.34
CA MET A 286 -9.17 20.41 4.62
C MET A 286 -9.22 19.05 3.91
N PRO A 287 -9.91 18.05 4.49
CA PRO A 287 -10.19 16.80 3.78
C PRO A 287 -11.22 17.04 2.66
N ASP A 288 -11.21 16.16 1.66
CA ASP A 288 -12.15 16.15 0.52
C ASP A 288 -12.52 14.71 0.16
N LEU A 289 -13.64 14.20 0.67
CA LEU A 289 -14.05 12.81 0.44
C LEU A 289 -14.72 12.66 -0.92
N ARG A 290 -14.03 11.90 -1.76
CA ARG A 290 -14.48 11.57 -3.11
C ARG A 290 -14.77 10.09 -3.21
N SER A 291 -15.74 9.71 -4.05
CA SER A 291 -16.03 8.31 -4.32
C SER A 291 -15.43 7.85 -5.64
N LEU A 292 -14.77 6.69 -5.66
CA LEU A 292 -14.34 6.04 -6.90
C LEU A 292 -15.43 5.10 -7.45
N PRO A 293 -15.48 4.87 -8.78
CA PRO A 293 -16.43 3.93 -9.35
C PRO A 293 -16.32 2.55 -8.68
N ALA A 294 -17.47 1.94 -8.37
CA ALA A 294 -17.48 0.59 -7.80
C ALA A 294 -16.85 -0.42 -8.77
N PHE A 295 -16.07 -1.36 -8.23
CA PHE A 295 -15.30 -2.35 -8.99
C PHE A 295 -15.57 -3.78 -8.50
N GLU A 296 -15.05 -4.77 -9.22
CA GLU A 296 -15.21 -6.20 -8.89
C GLU A 296 -16.70 -6.62 -8.73
N ILE A 297 -17.56 -6.02 -9.57
CA ILE A 297 -19.01 -6.24 -9.51
C ILE A 297 -19.35 -7.64 -10.01
N GLY A 298 -19.98 -8.42 -9.15
CA GLY A 298 -20.32 -9.81 -9.44
C GLY A 298 -21.63 -10.25 -8.79
N LEU A 299 -22.24 -11.31 -9.37
CA LEU A 299 -23.34 -12.01 -8.71
C LEU A 299 -22.81 -13.25 -8.01
N ASN A 300 -23.38 -13.56 -6.84
CA ASN A 300 -23.14 -14.85 -6.21
C ASN A 300 -23.64 -16.01 -7.10
N GLY A 301 -23.18 -17.25 -6.85
CA GLY A 301 -23.53 -18.40 -7.68
C GLY A 301 -25.04 -18.70 -7.80
N LYS A 302 -25.87 -18.16 -6.89
CA LYS A 302 -27.34 -18.29 -6.93
C LYS A 302 -28.02 -17.14 -7.68
N GLY A 303 -27.31 -16.08 -8.06
CA GLY A 303 -27.86 -14.87 -8.68
C GLY A 303 -28.78 -14.05 -7.75
N THR A 304 -28.65 -14.19 -6.43
CA THR A 304 -29.53 -13.54 -5.45
C THR A 304 -28.94 -12.28 -4.83
N GLN A 305 -27.61 -12.13 -4.88
CA GLN A 305 -26.86 -11.01 -4.31
C GLN A 305 -25.86 -10.49 -5.33
N MET A 306 -25.72 -9.17 -5.40
CA MET A 306 -24.70 -8.47 -6.17
C MET A 306 -23.65 -7.90 -5.22
N SER A 307 -22.45 -8.43 -5.27
CA SER A 307 -21.29 -7.94 -4.55
C SER A 307 -20.48 -6.98 -5.41
N PHE A 308 -19.73 -6.11 -4.75
CA PHE A 308 -18.87 -5.10 -5.37
C PHE A 308 -17.85 -4.62 -4.33
N ALA A 309 -16.76 -4.01 -4.77
CA ALA A 309 -15.90 -3.18 -3.94
C ALA A 309 -16.29 -1.70 -4.15
N ALA A 310 -16.28 -0.93 -3.07
CA ALA A 310 -16.51 0.51 -3.08
C ALA A 310 -15.38 1.20 -2.32
N ASN A 311 -14.98 2.38 -2.79
CA ASN A 311 -13.88 3.15 -2.23
C ASN A 311 -14.31 4.62 -2.07
N VAL A 312 -14.08 5.15 -0.87
CA VAL A 312 -14.10 6.58 -0.58
C VAL A 312 -12.68 6.99 -0.25
N TRP A 313 -12.19 8.08 -0.82
CA TRP A 313 -10.81 8.54 -0.63
C TRP A 313 -10.75 10.02 -0.34
N ASN A 314 -9.67 10.44 0.34
CA ASN A 314 -9.45 11.83 0.68
C ASN A 314 -8.56 12.49 -0.37
N GLY A 315 -9.16 13.30 -1.24
CA GLY A 315 -8.46 14.11 -2.25
C GLY A 315 -8.09 15.51 -1.81
N GLY A 316 -8.26 15.81 -0.51
CA GLY A 316 -7.92 17.08 0.11
C GLY A 316 -6.46 17.12 0.52
N ASP A 317 -6.06 18.25 1.10
CA ASP A 317 -4.68 18.53 1.53
C ASP A 317 -4.47 18.41 3.05
N SER A 318 -5.50 17.93 3.77
CA SER A 318 -5.44 17.57 5.19
C SER A 318 -6.00 16.17 5.40
N PRO A 319 -5.51 15.38 6.39
CA PRO A 319 -6.19 14.16 6.80
C PRO A 319 -7.61 14.45 7.30
N LEU A 320 -8.51 13.48 7.11
CA LEU A 320 -9.75 13.39 7.88
C LEU A 320 -9.43 12.64 9.18
N VAL A 321 -9.63 13.30 10.32
CA VAL A 321 -9.44 12.67 11.64
C VAL A 321 -10.71 12.81 12.45
N VAL A 322 -11.24 11.67 12.91
CA VAL A 322 -12.42 11.62 13.78
C VAL A 322 -12.09 10.80 15.03
N ASP A 323 -12.26 11.40 16.21
CA ASP A 323 -12.14 10.67 17.47
C ASP A 323 -13.50 10.42 18.09
N GLY A 324 -13.72 9.18 18.54
CA GLY A 324 -14.81 8.80 19.42
C GLY A 324 -14.36 8.81 20.88
N PHE A 325 -15.16 9.39 21.77
CA PHE A 325 -14.96 9.34 23.22
C PHE A 325 -16.15 8.68 23.91
N ARG A 326 -15.85 7.62 24.66
CA ARG A 326 -16.86 6.82 25.33
C ARG A 326 -17.15 7.34 26.73
N THR A 327 -18.39 7.73 26.98
CA THR A 327 -18.89 8.02 28.32
C THR A 327 -19.47 6.73 28.92
N ALA A 328 -18.89 6.23 30.01
CA ALA A 328 -19.28 4.98 30.68
C ALA A 328 -19.09 3.69 29.82
N ASP A 329 -19.71 2.58 30.23
CA ASP A 329 -19.66 1.27 29.54
C ASP A 329 -20.82 1.12 28.51
N GLU A 330 -21.14 2.21 27.82
CA GLU A 330 -22.16 2.22 26.76
C GLU A 330 -21.58 1.69 25.43
N ASP A 331 -22.45 1.23 24.53
CA ASP A 331 -22.08 0.74 23.20
C ASP A 331 -22.11 1.89 22.15
N THR A 332 -21.93 3.14 22.60
CA THR A 332 -21.89 4.38 21.80
C THR A 332 -20.71 5.29 22.21
N MET A 333 -20.19 6.14 21.29
CA MET A 333 -19.25 7.22 21.62
C MET A 333 -19.64 8.55 20.97
N ALA A 334 -19.39 9.66 21.68
CA ALA A 334 -19.46 10.99 21.10
C ALA A 334 -18.29 11.21 20.15
N ALA A 335 -18.55 11.73 18.95
CA ALA A 335 -17.56 11.86 17.89
C ALA A 335 -17.18 13.32 17.63
N TYR A 336 -15.90 13.56 17.37
CA TYR A 336 -15.37 14.88 17.05
C TYR A 336 -14.44 14.80 15.84
N GLN A 337 -14.63 15.70 14.88
CA GLN A 337 -13.71 15.89 13.76
C GLN A 337 -12.64 16.93 14.13
N TYR A 338 -11.38 16.67 13.76
CA TYR A 338 -10.22 17.51 14.04
C TYR A 338 -9.63 18.11 12.75
N PHE A 339 -9.07 19.32 12.87
CA PHE A 339 -8.49 20.07 11.75
C PHE A 339 -7.06 20.46 12.07
N PHE A 340 -6.22 20.44 11.03
CA PHE A 340 -4.78 20.63 11.12
C PHE A 340 -4.32 21.74 10.18
N ASP A 341 -3.26 22.45 10.55
CA ASP A 341 -2.59 23.36 9.65
C ASP A 341 -1.55 22.65 8.78
N THR A 342 -0.84 23.41 7.94
CA THR A 342 0.18 22.90 7.02
C THR A 342 1.41 22.34 7.73
N ASP A 343 1.64 22.69 8.99
CA ASP A 343 2.73 22.15 9.80
C ASP A 343 2.31 20.83 10.48
N GLY A 344 1.03 20.44 10.35
CA GLY A 344 0.46 19.26 11.00
C GLY A 344 -0.02 19.50 12.42
N ASP A 345 -0.07 20.76 12.87
CA ASP A 345 -0.55 21.11 14.21
C ASP A 345 -2.09 21.15 14.23
N GLN A 346 -2.69 20.57 15.27
CA GLN A 346 -4.14 20.62 15.45
C GLN A 346 -4.59 22.06 15.80
N VAL A 347 -5.38 22.67 14.93
CA VAL A 347 -5.82 24.08 15.07
C VAL A 347 -7.27 24.24 15.49
N ALA A 348 -8.11 23.21 15.26
CA ALA A 348 -9.53 23.22 15.57
C ALA A 348 -10.09 21.80 15.73
N TYR A 349 -11.31 21.72 16.27
CA TYR A 349 -12.14 20.51 16.26
C TYR A 349 -13.61 20.90 16.45
N GLN A 350 -14.51 20.01 16.03
CA GLN A 350 -15.95 20.19 16.23
C GLN A 350 -16.64 18.86 16.51
N SER A 351 -17.77 18.91 17.21
CA SER A 351 -18.64 17.74 17.39
C SER A 351 -19.29 17.36 16.07
N VAL A 352 -19.37 16.05 15.80
CA VAL A 352 -20.11 15.46 14.66
C VAL A 352 -21.26 14.58 15.17
N GLU A 353 -21.93 15.03 16.24
CA GLU A 353 -22.93 14.29 17.03
C GLU A 353 -24.08 13.60 16.26
N GLU A 354 -24.43 14.06 15.05
CA GLU A 354 -25.41 13.36 14.20
C GLU A 354 -24.89 12.01 13.68
N SER A 355 -23.56 11.81 13.71
CA SER A 355 -22.85 10.58 13.36
C SER A 355 -21.97 10.15 14.55
N GLY A 356 -22.44 9.17 15.31
CA GLY A 356 -21.72 8.62 16.47
C GLY A 356 -20.91 7.37 16.12
N PHE A 357 -20.05 6.95 17.06
CA PHE A 357 -19.48 5.60 16.99
C PHE A 357 -20.39 4.59 17.68
N TYR A 358 -20.62 3.45 17.04
CA TYR A 358 -21.44 2.36 17.60
C TYR A 358 -20.66 1.04 17.62
N TRP A 359 -20.84 0.28 18.71
CA TRP A 359 -20.20 -1.02 18.86
C TRP A 359 -20.95 -2.11 18.06
N HIS A 360 -20.32 -2.64 17.01
CA HIS A 360 -20.92 -3.70 16.21
C HIS A 360 -20.58 -5.11 16.74
N ALA A 361 -21.35 -5.56 17.73
CA ALA A 361 -21.15 -6.86 18.40
C ALA A 361 -21.37 -8.09 17.51
N GLU A 362 -22.27 -8.02 16.52
CA GLU A 362 -22.79 -9.20 15.83
C GLU A 362 -21.86 -9.75 14.74
N ASN A 363 -21.05 -8.91 14.07
CA ASN A 363 -20.30 -9.34 12.90
C ASN A 363 -18.82 -8.91 12.84
N HIS A 364 -18.45 -7.74 13.40
CA HIS A 364 -17.09 -7.19 13.23
C HIS A 364 -16.33 -6.88 14.53
N ARG A 365 -17.01 -6.81 15.69
CA ARG A 365 -16.39 -6.64 17.03
C ARG A 365 -15.39 -5.47 17.09
N HIS A 366 -15.75 -4.35 16.47
CA HIS A 366 -15.06 -3.06 16.59
C HIS A 366 -16.08 -1.90 16.55
N TRP A 367 -15.60 -0.68 16.80
CA TRP A 367 -16.40 0.55 16.67
C TRP A 367 -16.51 0.94 15.20
N HIS A 368 -17.68 1.44 14.77
CA HIS A 368 -17.86 2.04 13.44
C HIS A 368 -18.32 3.48 13.60
N PHE A 369 -17.79 4.38 12.78
CA PHE A 369 -18.43 5.66 12.50
C PHE A 369 -19.63 5.42 11.57
N GLU A 370 -20.82 5.85 12.00
CA GLU A 370 -22.02 5.80 11.16
C GLU A 370 -21.96 6.84 10.04
N ASP A 371 -22.60 6.52 8.91
CA ASP A 371 -22.83 7.45 7.80
C ASP A 371 -21.59 8.02 7.10
N PHE A 372 -20.44 7.32 7.16
CA PHE A 372 -19.29 7.65 6.32
C PHE A 372 -19.57 7.47 4.82
N ALA A 373 -20.28 6.40 4.47
CA ALA A 373 -20.58 6.08 3.08
C ALA A 373 -21.94 5.41 2.92
N ARG A 374 -22.59 5.64 1.78
CA ARG A 374 -23.85 4.99 1.38
C ARG A 374 -23.71 4.36 0.02
N TYR A 375 -24.21 3.13 -0.10
CA TYR A 375 -24.24 2.41 -1.37
C TYR A 375 -25.66 2.09 -1.79
N GLN A 376 -26.00 2.43 -3.03
CA GLN A 376 -27.34 2.25 -3.57
C GLN A 376 -27.28 1.62 -4.96
N LEU A 377 -28.23 0.74 -5.26
CA LEU A 377 -28.52 0.30 -6.62
C LEU A 377 -29.67 1.14 -7.15
N LEU A 378 -29.46 1.76 -8.30
CA LEU A 378 -30.43 2.57 -9.00
C LEU A 378 -30.90 1.88 -10.27
N ASP A 379 -32.14 2.12 -10.68
CA ASP A 379 -32.64 1.72 -12.00
C ASP A 379 -32.13 2.66 -13.11
N ALA A 380 -32.63 2.42 -14.34
CA ALA A 380 -32.27 3.21 -15.52
C ALA A 380 -32.64 4.70 -15.39
N ASP A 381 -33.69 5.03 -14.62
CA ASP A 381 -34.18 6.38 -14.35
C ASP A 381 -33.53 7.00 -13.10
N LYS A 382 -32.45 6.39 -12.60
CA LYS A 382 -31.68 6.81 -11.42
C LYS A 382 -32.50 6.81 -10.12
N GLN A 383 -33.60 6.04 -10.07
CA GLN A 383 -34.36 5.85 -8.84
C GLN A 383 -33.77 4.72 -8.02
N VAL A 384 -33.71 4.90 -6.70
CA VAL A 384 -33.17 3.90 -5.78
C VAL A 384 -34.09 2.68 -5.79
N VAL A 385 -33.54 1.53 -6.20
CA VAL A 385 -34.24 0.25 -6.13
C VAL A 385 -33.76 -0.60 -4.96
N ARG A 386 -32.51 -0.47 -4.53
CA ARG A 386 -31.98 -1.19 -3.35
C ARG A 386 -30.96 -0.32 -2.62
N ASP A 387 -30.99 -0.34 -1.30
CA ASP A 387 -29.87 0.11 -0.47
C ASP A 387 -29.00 -1.10 -0.08
N SER A 388 -27.71 -0.85 0.11
CA SER A 388 -26.85 -1.81 0.80
C SER A 388 -27.15 -1.81 2.30
N GLY A 389 -27.01 -2.98 2.94
CA GLY A 389 -27.10 -3.09 4.39
C GLY A 389 -25.86 -2.59 5.14
N LYS A 390 -24.82 -2.12 4.41
CA LYS A 390 -23.59 -1.60 5.01
C LYS A 390 -23.55 -0.08 4.88
N VAL A 391 -23.69 0.59 6.02
CA VAL A 391 -23.78 2.06 6.15
C VAL A 391 -22.84 2.62 7.23
N SER A 392 -22.16 1.75 7.99
CA SER A 392 -21.20 2.13 9.04
C SER A 392 -19.87 1.42 8.82
N PHE A 393 -18.79 2.17 8.99
CA PHE A 393 -17.44 1.76 8.62
C PHE A 393 -16.44 2.22 9.68
N CYS A 394 -15.31 1.53 9.73
CA CYS A 394 -14.12 2.07 10.33
C CYS A 394 -13.27 2.71 9.23
N LEU A 395 -12.78 3.93 9.44
CA LEU A 395 -11.88 4.59 8.50
C LEU A 395 -10.47 4.00 8.62
N ALA A 396 -9.97 3.47 7.52
CA ALA A 396 -8.61 2.98 7.41
C ALA A 396 -7.99 3.35 6.05
N ASN A 397 -6.68 3.54 6.05
CA ASN A 397 -5.89 3.84 4.85
C ASN A 397 -5.60 2.54 4.08
N THR A 398 -6.61 1.94 3.45
CA THR A 398 -6.48 0.63 2.81
C THR A 398 -5.85 0.70 1.42
N ASP A 399 -5.96 1.84 0.73
CA ASP A 399 -5.51 2.00 -0.66
C ASP A 399 -4.79 3.33 -0.87
N ALA A 400 -3.77 3.30 -1.73
CA ALA A 400 -3.22 4.50 -2.33
C ALA A 400 -4.05 4.87 -3.58
N VAL A 401 -4.79 5.97 -3.52
CA VAL A 401 -5.66 6.42 -4.62
C VAL A 401 -4.98 7.50 -5.45
N ASP A 402 -4.46 8.53 -4.80
CA ASP A 402 -3.67 9.56 -5.44
C ASP A 402 -2.59 10.10 -4.51
N TYR A 403 -1.41 9.51 -4.57
CA TYR A 403 -0.26 9.96 -3.76
C TYR A 403 0.48 11.15 -4.35
N THR A 404 -0.09 11.79 -5.38
CA THR A 404 0.48 13.01 -5.97
C THR A 404 -0.24 14.28 -5.55
N VAL A 405 -1.35 14.18 -4.81
CA VAL A 405 -2.06 15.34 -4.25
C VAL A 405 -1.20 16.04 -3.18
N ALA A 406 -1.48 17.31 -2.94
CA ALA A 406 -0.86 18.05 -1.85
C ALA A 406 -1.21 17.39 -0.50
N GLY A 407 -0.25 17.35 0.43
CA GLY A 407 -0.45 16.75 1.74
C GLY A 407 -0.53 15.22 1.76
N ALA A 408 -0.36 14.54 0.61
CA ALA A 408 -0.43 13.08 0.54
C ALA A 408 0.55 12.41 1.51
N ASP A 409 0.04 11.51 2.34
CA ASP A 409 0.84 10.72 3.26
C ASP A 409 1.20 9.40 2.59
N TRP A 410 2.48 9.20 2.27
CA TRP A 410 2.97 7.97 1.63
C TRP A 410 3.21 6.83 2.62
N HIS A 411 3.18 7.13 3.91
CA HIS A 411 3.33 6.19 5.02
C HIS A 411 2.20 6.34 6.03
N PRO A 412 0.93 6.22 5.60
CA PRO A 412 -0.18 6.41 6.50
C PRO A 412 -0.14 5.36 7.61
N GLU A 413 -0.44 5.80 8.83
CA GLU A 413 -0.77 4.89 9.93
C GLU A 413 -2.20 4.32 9.72
N ASN A 414 -2.65 3.42 10.60
CA ASN A 414 -4.01 2.85 10.54
C ASN A 414 -4.39 2.19 9.20
N THR A 415 -3.42 1.53 8.55
CA THR A 415 -3.61 0.80 7.28
C THR A 415 -4.30 -0.56 7.46
N ASP A 416 -4.60 -0.96 8.70
CA ASP A 416 -5.28 -2.22 9.03
C ASP A 416 -6.53 -1.99 9.89
N LEU A 417 -7.67 -2.43 9.35
CA LEU A 417 -8.99 -2.44 9.99
C LEU A 417 -9.03 -3.22 11.32
N SER A 418 -8.05 -4.08 11.61
CA SER A 418 -8.00 -4.77 12.90
C SER A 418 -7.44 -3.92 14.05
N THR A 419 -6.69 -2.86 13.72
CA THR A 419 -6.01 -1.99 14.71
C THR A 419 -6.59 -0.58 14.77
N ALA A 420 -7.11 -0.06 13.66
CA ALA A 420 -7.63 1.31 13.56
C ALA A 420 -8.91 1.56 14.40
N CYS A 421 -9.74 0.53 14.58
CA CYS A 421 -11.13 0.68 15.03
C CYS A 421 -11.35 0.37 16.52
N GLY A 422 -10.25 0.14 17.26
CA GLY A 422 -10.25 -0.23 18.66
C GLY A 422 -10.96 -1.57 18.99
N ASN A 423 -11.11 -1.84 20.28
CA ASN A 423 -11.87 -2.97 20.81
C ASN A 423 -12.99 -2.52 21.77
N ARG A 424 -13.80 -3.46 22.28
CA ARG A 424 -14.97 -3.14 23.12
C ARG A 424 -14.62 -2.33 24.37
N ARG A 425 -13.39 -2.44 24.87
CA ARG A 425 -12.96 -1.76 26.10
C ARG A 425 -12.27 -0.41 25.83
N SER A 426 -12.22 0.02 24.57
CA SER A 426 -11.61 1.30 24.22
C SER A 426 -12.40 2.44 24.85
N LEU A 427 -11.70 3.34 25.52
CA LEU A 427 -12.28 4.58 26.06
C LEU A 427 -12.35 5.66 24.99
N SER A 428 -11.48 5.56 23.98
CA SER A 428 -11.50 6.37 22.78
C SER A 428 -11.04 5.55 21.59
N VAL A 429 -11.46 5.97 20.40
CA VAL A 429 -10.99 5.46 19.11
C VAL A 429 -10.63 6.67 18.26
N ARG A 430 -9.56 6.57 17.47
CA ARG A 430 -9.17 7.57 16.48
C ARG A 430 -9.19 6.89 15.11
N GLU A 431 -10.05 7.36 14.23
CA GLU A 431 -10.12 6.91 12.86
C GLU A 431 -9.59 7.99 11.93
N VAL A 432 -8.71 7.61 11.01
CA VAL A 432 -7.96 8.53 10.15
C VAL A 432 -8.02 8.06 8.71
N LEU A 433 -8.34 8.98 7.81
CA LEU A 433 -8.15 8.82 6.36
C LEU A 433 -7.19 9.91 5.87
N SER A 434 -5.95 9.51 5.62
CA SER A 434 -4.88 10.38 5.17
C SER A 434 -5.15 10.92 3.77
N ALA A 435 -4.63 12.11 3.47
CA ALA A 435 -4.69 12.68 2.12
C ALA A 435 -4.04 11.73 1.10
N GLY A 436 -4.68 11.57 -0.05
CA GLY A 436 -4.30 10.64 -1.10
C GLY A 436 -4.67 9.17 -0.86
N SER A 437 -5.04 8.79 0.37
CA SER A 437 -5.46 7.44 0.74
C SER A 437 -6.97 7.25 0.57
N GLY A 438 -7.36 6.00 0.32
CA GLY A 438 -8.75 5.57 0.26
C GLY A 438 -9.05 4.41 1.21
N ASP A 439 -10.33 4.28 1.52
CA ASP A 439 -10.92 3.22 2.32
C ASP A 439 -11.83 2.35 1.43
N THR A 440 -11.34 1.17 1.06
CA THR A 440 -12.04 0.20 0.21
C THR A 440 -12.70 -0.86 1.05
N TYR A 441 -14.01 -1.02 0.82
CA TYR A 441 -14.78 -2.12 1.35
C TYR A 441 -15.32 -3.05 0.26
N ALA A 442 -14.78 -4.26 0.28
CA ALA A 442 -15.28 -5.42 -0.44
C ALA A 442 -16.59 -5.97 0.16
N GLN A 443 -17.71 -5.81 -0.55
CA GLN A 443 -19.05 -6.24 -0.14
C GLN A 443 -19.32 -7.72 -0.46
N TYR A 444 -18.40 -8.62 -0.10
CA TYR A 444 -18.51 -10.06 -0.42
C TYR A 444 -19.29 -10.87 0.62
N ARG A 445 -19.59 -10.29 1.79
CA ARG A 445 -20.33 -10.96 2.86
C ARG A 445 -21.84 -10.77 2.72
N ALA A 446 -22.60 -11.80 3.07
CA ALA A 446 -24.05 -11.72 3.12
C ALA A 446 -24.49 -10.62 4.11
N GLY A 447 -25.34 -9.70 3.66
CA GLY A 447 -25.75 -8.51 4.43
C GLY A 447 -25.02 -7.22 4.04
N GLN A 448 -23.90 -7.33 3.32
CA GLN A 448 -23.10 -6.19 2.84
C GLN A 448 -23.31 -5.91 1.34
N ALA A 449 -23.75 -6.92 0.59
CA ALA A 449 -24.09 -6.85 -0.83
C ALA A 449 -25.54 -6.36 -1.08
N PHE A 450 -25.85 -5.93 -2.31
CA PHE A 450 -27.25 -5.71 -2.72
C PHE A 450 -28.00 -7.04 -2.78
N GLY A 451 -29.06 -7.17 -1.98
CA GLY A 451 -29.88 -8.37 -1.91
C GLY A 451 -31.04 -8.39 -2.90
N ARG A 452 -31.70 -9.57 -2.99
CA ARG A 452 -32.94 -9.79 -3.73
C ARG A 452 -32.84 -9.45 -5.24
N ILE A 453 -31.67 -9.64 -5.84
CA ILE A 453 -31.42 -9.33 -7.27
C ILE A 453 -32.37 -10.05 -8.21
N LYS A 454 -32.81 -11.27 -7.87
CA LYS A 454 -33.77 -12.04 -8.69
C LYS A 454 -35.10 -11.33 -8.95
N SER A 455 -35.50 -10.40 -8.08
CA SER A 455 -36.73 -9.63 -8.23
C SER A 455 -36.60 -8.42 -9.15
N LEU A 456 -35.38 -8.11 -9.59
CA LEU A 456 -35.11 -7.01 -10.52
C LEU A 456 -35.24 -7.53 -11.95
N GLU A 457 -35.84 -6.73 -12.81
CA GLU A 457 -35.94 -7.00 -14.24
C GLU A 457 -34.57 -6.95 -14.92
N ASP A 458 -34.46 -7.53 -16.11
CA ASP A 458 -33.27 -7.37 -16.94
C ASP A 458 -33.22 -5.94 -17.49
N GLY A 459 -32.04 -5.32 -17.49
CA GLY A 459 -31.91 -3.92 -17.88
C GLY A 459 -30.65 -3.23 -17.36
N THR A 460 -30.61 -1.92 -17.56
CA THR A 460 -29.55 -1.03 -17.05
C THR A 460 -29.83 -0.64 -15.61
N TYR A 461 -28.78 -0.70 -14.79
CA TYR A 461 -28.76 -0.24 -13.40
C TYR A 461 -27.48 0.55 -13.13
N TYR A 462 -27.42 1.21 -11.98
CA TYR A 462 -26.23 1.91 -11.51
C TYR A 462 -25.92 1.58 -10.06
N VAL A 463 -24.67 1.23 -9.78
CA VAL A 463 -24.15 1.15 -8.41
C VAL A 463 -23.65 2.54 -8.04
N ARG A 464 -24.37 3.22 -7.14
CA ARG A 464 -24.00 4.50 -6.58
C ARG A 464 -23.17 4.32 -5.33
N VAL A 465 -22.04 5.01 -5.27
CA VAL A 465 -21.20 5.18 -4.08
C VAL A 465 -21.26 6.65 -3.70
N SER A 466 -21.60 6.93 -2.45
CA SER A 466 -21.70 8.29 -1.89
C SER A 466 -20.87 8.36 -0.62
N ALA A 467 -19.95 9.32 -0.54
CA ALA A 467 -19.24 9.70 0.67
C ALA A 467 -20.03 10.76 1.45
N ASN A 468 -19.89 10.77 2.78
CA ASN A 468 -20.53 11.73 3.68
C ASN A 468 -22.00 12.06 3.30
N PRO A 469 -22.86 11.05 3.09
CA PRO A 469 -24.21 11.20 2.54
C PRO A 469 -25.13 12.15 3.31
N ASN A 470 -24.86 12.37 4.60
CA ASN A 470 -25.66 13.22 5.47
C ASN A 470 -25.01 14.60 5.73
N GLY A 471 -23.79 14.83 5.23
CA GLY A 471 -23.06 16.09 5.43
C GLY A 471 -22.59 16.31 6.88
N ALA A 472 -22.38 15.24 7.64
CA ALA A 472 -21.95 15.32 9.03
C ALA A 472 -20.46 15.68 9.17
N LEU A 473 -19.64 15.29 8.20
CA LEU A 473 -18.23 15.66 8.13
C LEU A 473 -18.07 16.97 7.36
N VAL A 474 -17.13 17.81 7.80
CA VAL A 474 -16.77 19.03 7.08
C VAL A 474 -15.60 18.75 6.16
N GLU A 475 -15.73 19.25 4.92
CA GLU A 475 -14.87 18.95 3.79
C GLU A 475 -14.71 20.20 2.94
N SER A 476 -13.67 20.27 2.11
CA SER A 476 -13.46 21.41 1.20
C SER A 476 -14.46 21.47 0.05
N ASP A 477 -14.93 20.32 -0.42
CA ASP A 477 -15.90 20.19 -1.51
C ASP A 477 -16.84 19.03 -1.17
N THR A 478 -18.14 19.22 -1.39
CA THR A 478 -19.18 18.19 -1.17
C THR A 478 -19.89 17.81 -2.47
N THR A 479 -19.53 18.46 -3.57
CA THR A 479 -20.16 18.27 -4.88
C THR A 479 -19.59 17.07 -5.64
N ASN A 480 -18.49 16.51 -5.15
CA ASN A 480 -17.72 15.43 -5.76
C ASN A 480 -17.83 14.09 -4.97
N ASN A 481 -18.66 14.05 -3.93
CA ASN A 481 -18.81 12.91 -3.02
C ASN A 481 -19.47 11.67 -3.65
N GLN A 482 -20.05 11.79 -4.84
CA GLN A 482 -20.90 10.76 -5.43
C GLN A 482 -20.45 10.33 -6.82
N VAL A 483 -20.44 9.02 -7.06
CA VAL A 483 -20.18 8.43 -8.38
C VAL A 483 -21.14 7.27 -8.67
N ASP A 484 -21.53 7.15 -9.94
CA ASP A 484 -22.41 6.09 -10.43
C ASP A 484 -21.66 5.16 -11.39
N ARG A 485 -21.62 3.87 -11.04
CA ARG A 485 -21.09 2.81 -11.89
C ARG A 485 -22.21 2.12 -12.66
N ARG A 486 -22.24 2.27 -13.98
CA ARG A 486 -23.25 1.60 -14.83
C ARG A 486 -23.01 0.09 -14.93
N VAL A 487 -24.08 -0.68 -14.77
CA VAL A 487 -24.10 -2.13 -14.91
C VAL A 487 -25.33 -2.59 -15.71
N THR A 488 -25.21 -3.71 -16.40
CA THR A 488 -26.32 -4.40 -17.06
C THR A 488 -26.62 -5.71 -16.35
N LEU A 489 -27.89 -5.93 -15.99
CA LEU A 489 -28.40 -7.21 -15.51
C LEU A 489 -29.12 -7.94 -16.63
N ASP A 490 -28.78 -9.20 -16.86
CA ASP A 490 -29.48 -10.07 -17.81
C ASP A 490 -29.78 -11.45 -17.23
N THR A 491 -30.75 -12.12 -17.82
CA THR A 491 -31.04 -13.53 -17.64
C THR A 491 -30.62 -14.29 -18.89
N ARG A 492 -29.65 -15.20 -18.76
CA ARG A 492 -29.24 -16.08 -19.85
C ARG A 492 -30.34 -17.08 -20.20
N LYS A 493 -30.23 -17.69 -21.39
CA LYS A 493 -31.16 -18.73 -21.85
C LYS A 493 -31.27 -19.94 -20.90
N ASP A 494 -30.23 -20.21 -20.11
CA ASP A 494 -30.19 -21.25 -19.08
C ASP A 494 -30.86 -20.83 -17.75
N GLY A 495 -31.47 -19.64 -17.70
CA GLY A 495 -32.12 -19.07 -16.52
C GLY A 495 -31.15 -18.44 -15.51
N ARG A 496 -29.84 -18.45 -15.77
CA ARG A 496 -28.85 -17.86 -14.87
C ARG A 496 -28.79 -16.34 -15.04
N ARG A 497 -28.88 -15.62 -13.92
CA ARG A 497 -28.62 -14.17 -13.88
C ARG A 497 -27.14 -13.88 -14.06
N VAL A 498 -26.84 -12.84 -14.81
CA VAL A 498 -25.49 -12.28 -14.96
C VAL A 498 -25.53 -10.76 -14.80
N VAL A 499 -24.45 -10.20 -14.27
CA VAL A 499 -24.18 -8.77 -14.25
C VAL A 499 -22.97 -8.50 -15.15
N ARG A 500 -22.99 -7.39 -15.87
CA ARG A 500 -21.82 -6.85 -16.58
C ARG A 500 -21.63 -5.40 -16.17
N ALA A 501 -20.47 -5.07 -15.61
CA ALA A 501 -20.08 -3.68 -15.43
C ALA A 501 -19.67 -3.11 -16.80
N GLU A 502 -20.11 -1.90 -17.13
CA GLU A 502 -19.70 -1.25 -18.38
C GLU A 502 -18.23 -0.81 -18.32
N LYS A 503 -17.58 -0.47 -19.43
CA LYS A 503 -16.23 0.10 -19.34
C LYS A 503 -16.28 1.53 -18.75
N VAL A 504 -15.27 1.97 -18.01
CA VAL A 504 -15.12 3.39 -17.61
C VAL A 504 -13.92 3.96 -18.36
N GLY A 505 -14.16 4.75 -19.41
CA GLY A 505 -13.10 5.31 -20.22
C GLY A 505 -12.12 4.24 -20.75
N VAL A 506 -10.85 4.31 -20.36
CA VAL A 506 -9.79 3.34 -20.68
C VAL A 506 -9.80 2.11 -19.77
N VAL A 507 -10.43 2.16 -18.60
CA VAL A 507 -10.47 1.09 -17.62
C VAL A 507 -11.51 0.04 -18.01
N ASP A 508 -11.03 -1.16 -18.37
CA ASP A 508 -11.85 -2.34 -18.63
C ASP A 508 -11.59 -3.40 -17.56
N GLU A 509 -12.54 -3.55 -16.64
CA GLU A 509 -12.50 -4.54 -15.56
C GLU A 509 -12.83 -5.95 -16.10
N VAL A 510 -12.00 -6.50 -17.00
CA VAL A 510 -12.17 -7.87 -17.53
C VAL A 510 -11.69 -8.90 -16.52
N TRP A 511 -12.18 -8.85 -15.28
CA TRP A 511 -11.92 -9.88 -14.29
C TRP A 511 -12.90 -11.05 -14.45
N ASN A 512 -12.45 -12.07 -15.18
CA ASN A 512 -13.07 -13.39 -15.16
C ASN A 512 -12.94 -13.96 -13.75
N PHE A 513 -14.06 -14.06 -13.01
CA PHE A 513 -14.16 -14.92 -11.83
C PHE A 513 -13.83 -16.37 -12.24
N GLY A 514 -12.55 -16.71 -12.10
CA GLY A 514 -11.95 -17.89 -12.72
C GLY A 514 -10.54 -18.16 -12.19
N GLY A 515 -10.38 -18.11 -10.86
CA GLY A 515 -9.30 -18.80 -10.17
C GLY A 515 -8.00 -18.01 -10.02
N PHE A 516 -7.97 -17.05 -9.11
CA PHE A 516 -6.93 -16.85 -8.08
C PHE A 516 -7.57 -15.96 -7.04
N GLY A 517 -8.05 -16.55 -5.95
CA GLY A 517 -8.58 -15.79 -4.83
C GLY A 517 -7.46 -14.94 -4.24
N PHE A 518 -7.79 -13.71 -3.86
CA PHE A 518 -7.04 -12.92 -2.89
C PHE A 518 -6.68 -13.83 -1.70
N GLY A 519 -5.42 -14.26 -1.70
CA GLY A 519 -4.76 -15.02 -0.65
C GLY A 519 -3.75 -14.18 0.11
N PHE A 520 -3.95 -12.87 0.12
CA PHE A 520 -3.30 -11.95 1.06
C PHE A 520 -4.42 -11.50 2.01
N PHE A 521 -4.18 -11.61 3.32
CA PHE A 521 -5.16 -11.60 4.41
C PHE A 521 -5.90 -12.94 4.65
N ARG A 522 -5.14 -13.94 5.14
CA ARG A 522 -5.63 -14.91 6.12
C ARG A 522 -4.56 -15.29 7.13
#